data_AF-E9RVZ7-F1
#
_entry.id   AF-E9RVZ7-F1
#
_cell.length_a   1.000
_cell.length_b   1.000
_cell.length_c   1.000
_cell.angle_alpha   90.00
_cell.angle_beta   90.00
_cell.angle_gamma   90.00
#
_symmetry.space_group_name_H-M   'P 1'
#
loop_
_entity.id
_entity.type
_entity.pdbx_description
1 polymer ?
#
loop_
_entity_poly.entity_id
_entity_poly.type
_entity_poly.pdbx_seq_one_letter_code
_entity_poly.pdbx_strand_id
1 'polypeptide(L)'
;MRRKRCTLCGGKLVNGICQECGLDNRKSDSRYQTRNGTPHWGNETNERGKVQIPKEKTGKKTELQKAKSSTIVQAEKKTSGKKGPKIFAGIVLFLFLINIVSSLVGEIQKFFMERNYQVEDESDPSAQTDAVLKEKGAFYENQLVQGEYVVGVHIPEGKYTIELMEGYGGMQVLDMEHNIYVYEFFSEKYEAGTDFITECEDVRLFAGATVKILSSGVRLRFSSENAQIEEMTGIKNPLTEQVHLKAGEKLRAGKDFEAGVYNLYYEGTKESEYGTFAWLVPGTVTEEARKEYDAYTEVVFVEDRLSEVGGLHCCNIVLPEDTVIYSKGVGVRLVPSEVIVSEDYASAYEYIDTEE
;
A
#
# COMPACT_ATOMS: atom_id res chain seq x y z
N MET A 1 38.00 2.90 30.04
CA MET A 1 37.45 1.73 29.32
C MET A 1 35.93 1.84 29.33
N ARG A 2 35.23 1.70 28.20
CA ARG A 2 33.75 1.68 28.18
C ARG A 2 33.25 0.40 28.88
N ARG A 3 32.28 0.52 29.78
CA ARG A 3 31.63 -0.65 30.41
C ARG A 3 30.78 -1.37 29.36
N LYS A 4 30.96 -2.69 29.21
CA LYS A 4 30.13 -3.51 28.33
C LYS A 4 28.67 -3.53 28.86
N ARG A 5 27.70 -3.42 27.94
CA ARG A 5 26.25 -3.51 28.19
C ARG A 5 25.74 -4.80 27.55
N CYS A 6 24.54 -5.25 27.91
CA CYS A 6 23.91 -6.42 27.30
C CYS A 6 23.67 -6.20 25.80
N THR A 7 24.00 -7.17 24.95
CA THR A 7 23.80 -7.09 23.49
C THR A 7 22.34 -7.20 23.07
N LEU A 8 21.45 -7.69 23.94
CA LEU A 8 20.02 -7.87 23.66
C LEU A 8 19.20 -6.66 24.14
N CYS A 9 19.18 -6.39 25.45
CA CYS A 9 18.36 -5.33 26.04
C CYS A 9 19.14 -4.06 26.43
N GLY A 10 20.45 -3.98 26.16
CA GLY A 10 21.28 -2.86 26.63
C GLY A 10 21.50 -2.81 28.15
N GLY A 11 21.03 -3.78 28.92
CA GLY A 11 21.12 -3.80 30.39
C GLY A 11 22.53 -3.88 30.99
N LYS A 12 22.63 -3.73 32.33
CA LYS A 12 23.90 -3.79 33.05
C LYS A 12 24.42 -5.24 33.16
N LEU A 13 25.72 -5.43 32.90
CA LEU A 13 26.39 -6.73 33.05
C LEU A 13 27.12 -6.85 34.40
N VAL A 14 26.99 -8.01 35.04
CA VAL A 14 27.81 -8.45 36.20
C VAL A 14 28.41 -9.80 35.85
N ASN A 15 29.73 -9.93 35.93
CA ASN A 15 30.48 -11.13 35.49
C ASN A 15 30.12 -11.64 34.08
N GLY A 16 29.69 -10.72 33.21
CA GLY A 16 29.26 -11.02 31.84
C GLY A 16 27.80 -11.48 31.69
N ILE A 17 27.02 -11.59 32.77
CA ILE A 17 25.60 -11.93 32.73
C ILE A 17 24.77 -10.65 32.91
N CYS A 18 23.73 -10.46 32.10
CA CYS A 18 22.81 -9.34 32.24
C CYS A 18 21.94 -9.50 33.50
N GLN A 19 21.80 -8.42 34.28
CA GLN A 19 20.99 -8.43 35.51
C GLN A 19 19.50 -8.16 35.26
N GLU A 20 19.12 -7.82 34.03
CA GLU A 20 17.73 -7.53 33.64
C GLU A 20 17.10 -8.72 32.89
N CYS A 21 17.70 -9.16 31.78
CA CYS A 21 17.20 -10.29 30.98
C CYS A 21 17.95 -11.63 31.18
N GLY A 22 18.90 -11.72 32.12
CA GLY A 22 19.65 -12.95 32.39
C GLY A 22 20.66 -13.41 31.32
N LEU A 23 20.74 -12.75 30.16
CA LEU A 23 21.59 -13.19 29.04
C LEU A 23 23.09 -13.25 29.39
N ASP A 24 23.73 -14.40 29.17
CA ASP A 24 25.18 -14.59 29.34
C ASP A 24 25.98 -14.09 28.12
N ASN A 25 26.40 -12.82 28.20
CA ASN A 25 27.16 -12.12 27.18
C ASN A 25 28.63 -12.58 27.07
N ARG A 26 29.03 -13.65 27.77
CA ARG A 26 30.34 -14.32 27.57
C ARG A 26 30.30 -15.36 26.45
N LYS A 27 29.11 -15.86 26.10
CA LYS A 27 28.92 -16.89 25.08
C LYS A 27 28.68 -16.25 23.72
N SER A 28 29.75 -15.94 22.99
CA SER A 28 29.66 -15.62 21.55
C SER A 28 29.58 -16.91 20.73
N ASP A 29 28.55 -17.72 20.96
CA ASP A 29 28.27 -18.91 20.14
C ASP A 29 27.54 -18.45 18.88
N SER A 30 28.13 -18.66 17.70
CA SER A 30 27.52 -18.38 16.38
C SER A 30 26.25 -19.19 16.09
N ARG A 31 25.82 -20.02 17.04
CA ARG A 31 24.60 -20.85 17.01
C ARG A 31 23.35 -20.16 17.56
N TYR A 32 23.47 -18.93 18.07
CA TYR A 32 22.31 -18.05 18.33
C TYR A 32 22.00 -17.07 17.19
N GLN A 33 22.78 -17.11 16.11
CA GLN A 33 22.54 -16.33 14.90
C GLN A 33 22.38 -17.26 13.69
N THR A 34 21.23 -17.96 13.60
CA THR A 34 20.43 -18.08 12.37
C THR A 34 19.25 -19.04 12.54
N ARG A 35 18.19 -18.74 11.76
CA ARG A 35 17.09 -19.62 11.31
C ARG A 35 15.88 -19.77 12.25
N ASN A 36 14.81 -19.09 11.82
CA ASN A 36 13.38 -19.31 12.06
C ASN A 36 12.92 -19.42 13.52
N GLY A 37 12.13 -18.43 13.95
CA GLY A 37 11.39 -18.47 15.21
C GLY A 37 10.29 -19.53 15.18
N THR A 38 10.62 -20.73 15.64
CA THR A 38 9.63 -21.69 16.17
C THR A 38 10.12 -22.14 17.54
N PRO A 39 9.36 -21.93 18.63
CA PRO A 39 9.76 -22.35 19.97
C PRO A 39 9.61 -23.87 20.09
N HIS A 40 10.68 -24.60 19.81
CA HIS A 40 10.71 -26.05 20.00
C HIS A 40 10.77 -26.36 21.51
N TRP A 41 9.59 -26.45 22.14
CA TRP A 41 9.45 -27.10 23.44
C TRP A 41 9.90 -28.56 23.30
N GLY A 42 10.93 -28.93 24.06
CA GLY A 42 11.49 -30.27 24.05
C GLY A 42 10.67 -31.21 24.91
N ASN A 43 10.09 -32.25 24.30
CA ASN A 43 9.73 -33.48 24.99
C ASN A 43 10.74 -34.57 24.61
N GLU A 44 11.64 -34.90 25.53
CA GLU A 44 12.55 -36.04 25.37
C GLU A 44 11.78 -37.36 25.55
N THR A 45 11.74 -38.19 24.50
CA THR A 45 11.62 -39.66 24.67
C THR A 45 12.48 -40.39 23.62
N ASN A 46 12.97 -41.56 24.00
CA ASN A 46 13.93 -42.36 23.23
C ASN A 46 13.36 -42.92 21.92
N GLU A 47 14.18 -43.09 20.87
CA GLU A 47 14.81 -44.38 20.55
C GLU A 47 15.75 -44.32 19.31
N ARG A 48 16.39 -45.44 18.96
CA ARG A 48 17.59 -45.52 18.10
C ARG A 48 17.23 -45.77 16.63
N GLY A 49 17.79 -44.98 15.70
CA GLY A 49 17.75 -45.23 14.26
C GLY A 49 19.10 -44.96 13.59
N LYS A 50 19.59 -45.88 12.76
CA LYS A 50 20.93 -45.86 12.15
C LYS A 50 20.92 -45.33 10.70
N VAL A 51 22.05 -44.73 10.28
CA VAL A 51 22.64 -44.85 8.90
C VAL A 51 21.88 -44.03 7.80
N GLN A 52 22.47 -43.47 6.72
CA GLN A 52 23.76 -43.66 6.01
C GLN A 52 24.28 -42.34 5.39
N ILE A 53 25.57 -42.28 5.02
CA ILE A 53 26.18 -41.22 4.19
C ILE A 53 26.48 -41.78 2.79
N PRO A 54 26.16 -41.08 1.69
CA PRO A 54 26.83 -41.28 0.39
C PRO A 54 27.95 -40.26 0.14
N LYS A 55 29.11 -40.76 -0.33
CA LYS A 55 30.15 -39.99 -1.02
C LYS A 55 29.84 -39.99 -2.53
N GLU A 56 30.34 -39.00 -3.27
CA GLU A 56 31.36 -39.15 -4.36
C GLU A 56 31.51 -37.81 -5.12
N LYS A 57 32.72 -37.23 -5.19
CA LYS A 57 33.86 -37.41 -6.13
C LYS A 57 33.77 -36.63 -7.47
N THR A 58 34.48 -35.51 -7.47
CA THR A 58 35.57 -35.17 -8.42
C THR A 58 35.42 -35.44 -9.93
N GLY A 59 35.34 -34.35 -10.73
CA GLY A 59 35.67 -34.29 -12.16
C GLY A 59 36.53 -33.05 -12.47
N LYS A 60 37.52 -33.15 -13.38
CA LYS A 60 38.60 -32.15 -13.56
C LYS A 60 38.33 -31.11 -14.67
N LYS A 61 38.77 -29.87 -14.38
CA LYS A 61 39.52 -28.89 -15.21
C LYS A 61 39.45 -28.94 -16.75
N THR A 62 39.47 -27.77 -17.40
CA THR A 62 40.66 -27.21 -18.12
C THR A 62 40.45 -25.72 -18.48
N GLU A 63 41.51 -24.93 -18.51
CA GLU A 63 41.50 -23.50 -18.89
C GLU A 63 41.74 -23.28 -20.40
N LEU A 64 41.56 -22.03 -20.84
CA LEU A 64 42.52 -21.26 -21.66
C LEU A 64 42.18 -20.94 -23.15
N GLN A 65 42.05 -19.62 -23.39
CA GLN A 65 42.51 -18.82 -24.56
C GLN A 65 41.72 -18.74 -25.91
N LYS A 66 41.37 -17.46 -26.22
CA LYS A 66 41.63 -16.70 -27.48
C LYS A 66 41.07 -17.18 -28.84
N ALA A 67 40.22 -16.34 -29.46
CA ALA A 67 40.60 -15.27 -30.44
C ALA A 67 39.69 -15.14 -31.69
N LYS A 68 39.31 -13.88 -32.00
CA LYS A 68 38.87 -13.33 -33.32
C LYS A 68 37.57 -13.96 -33.89
N SER A 69 36.82 -13.36 -34.81
CA SER A 69 36.84 -12.10 -35.59
C SER A 69 35.37 -11.62 -35.69
N SER A 70 34.96 -10.39 -35.99
CA SER A 70 35.32 -9.54 -37.13
C SER A 70 34.75 -8.12 -37.00
N THR A 71 35.22 -7.20 -37.86
CA THR A 71 35.00 -5.75 -37.72
C THR A 71 34.51 -5.10 -39.02
N ILE A 72 33.50 -4.21 -38.92
CA ILE A 72 33.11 -3.15 -39.88
C ILE A 72 32.60 -1.99 -38.99
N VAL A 73 33.20 -0.81 -38.72
CA VAL A 73 33.92 0.23 -39.51
C VAL A 73 32.99 0.85 -40.56
N GLN A 74 32.47 2.08 -40.45
CA GLN A 74 33.07 3.41 -40.20
C GLN A 74 31.91 4.44 -39.95
N ALA A 75 32.04 5.71 -39.52
CA ALA A 75 33.16 6.61 -39.21
C ALA A 75 32.70 7.75 -38.25
N GLU A 76 33.60 8.27 -37.41
CA GLU A 76 33.43 9.60 -36.79
C GLU A 76 33.84 10.73 -37.77
N LYS A 77 33.34 11.96 -37.53
CA LYS A 77 34.12 13.20 -37.80
C LYS A 77 33.79 14.32 -36.80
N LYS A 78 34.84 14.83 -36.12
CA LYS A 78 34.84 16.06 -35.31
C LYS A 78 35.61 17.16 -36.04
N THR A 79 35.17 18.43 -35.91
CA THR A 79 35.97 19.69 -35.85
C THR A 79 34.97 20.86 -35.68
N SER A 80 34.93 21.62 -34.58
CA SER A 80 35.83 22.70 -34.10
C SER A 80 35.59 24.08 -34.73
N GLY A 81 35.61 25.16 -33.92
CA GLY A 81 35.72 26.56 -34.40
C GLY A 81 34.81 27.60 -33.70
N LYS A 82 35.38 28.51 -32.89
CA LYS A 82 34.67 29.60 -32.17
C LYS A 82 34.67 30.93 -32.94
N LYS A 83 33.61 31.76 -32.80
CA LYS A 83 33.68 33.24 -32.59
C LYS A 83 32.41 33.74 -31.85
N GLY A 84 32.56 34.65 -30.87
CA GLY A 84 31.49 35.48 -30.26
C GLY A 84 31.86 36.97 -30.40
N PRO A 85 31.42 37.93 -29.53
CA PRO A 85 30.43 37.95 -28.42
C PRO A 85 29.26 38.96 -28.71
N LYS A 86 28.23 39.22 -27.88
CA LYS A 86 28.19 39.86 -26.52
C LYS A 86 26.76 39.71 -25.91
N ILE A 87 26.60 39.18 -24.67
CA ILE A 87 26.26 39.90 -23.39
C ILE A 87 24.76 40.32 -23.30
N PHE A 88 23.95 40.09 -22.24
CA PHE A 88 24.18 39.75 -20.81
C PHE A 88 23.03 38.92 -20.15
N ALA A 89 23.27 38.45 -18.92
CA ALA A 89 22.37 38.22 -17.76
C ALA A 89 21.04 37.41 -17.86
N GLY A 90 20.97 36.25 -17.19
CA GLY A 90 19.73 35.49 -16.99
C GLY A 90 19.85 34.10 -16.33
N ILE A 91 20.46 34.01 -15.14
CA ILE A 91 20.41 32.87 -14.18
C ILE A 91 20.88 31.48 -14.65
N VAL A 92 21.96 30.99 -14.02
CA VAL A 92 22.34 29.56 -14.01
C VAL A 92 21.65 28.87 -12.83
N LEU A 93 20.43 28.38 -13.07
CA LEU A 93 19.62 27.50 -12.21
C LEU A 93 18.46 27.05 -13.13
N PHE A 94 18.23 25.78 -13.47
CA PHE A 94 17.72 24.77 -12.54
C PHE A 94 17.77 23.34 -13.17
N LEU A 95 18.96 22.86 -13.56
CA LEU A 95 19.16 21.46 -14.00
C LEU A 95 19.22 20.48 -12.80
N PHE A 96 18.35 20.68 -11.81
CA PHE A 96 18.30 19.94 -10.53
C PHE A 96 16.89 19.48 -10.12
N LEU A 97 15.91 19.48 -11.05
CA LEU A 97 14.53 19.03 -10.77
C LEU A 97 14.29 17.52 -10.78
N ILE A 98 15.33 16.69 -10.94
CA ILE A 98 15.19 15.22 -10.98
C ILE A 98 15.41 14.57 -9.60
N ASN A 99 15.63 15.36 -8.52
CA ASN A 99 15.97 14.83 -7.19
C ASN A 99 15.21 15.45 -6.00
N ILE A 100 13.97 15.95 -6.19
CA ILE A 100 13.13 16.47 -5.07
C ILE A 100 11.86 15.63 -4.82
N VAL A 101 11.54 14.67 -5.69
CA VAL A 101 10.36 13.79 -5.48
C VAL A 101 10.51 12.86 -4.27
N SER A 102 11.74 12.44 -3.92
CA SER A 102 11.96 11.49 -2.80
C SER A 102 11.73 12.09 -1.41
N SER A 103 11.88 13.41 -1.22
CA SER A 103 11.74 14.03 0.11
C SER A 103 10.28 14.30 0.50
N LEU A 104 9.43 14.63 -0.49
CA LEU A 104 8.05 15.01 -0.21
C LEU A 104 7.16 13.81 0.13
N VAL A 105 7.46 12.62 -0.43
CA VAL A 105 6.78 11.37 -0.09
C VAL A 105 6.95 11.03 1.39
N GLY A 106 8.16 11.19 1.94
CA GLY A 106 8.43 10.92 3.35
C GLY A 106 7.81 11.91 4.33
N GLU A 107 7.62 13.17 3.94
CA GLU A 107 6.91 14.16 4.77
C GLU A 107 5.39 13.96 4.70
N ILE A 108 4.83 13.61 3.53
CA ILE A 108 3.40 13.28 3.39
C ILE A 108 3.08 11.98 4.16
N GLN A 109 3.90 10.93 4.05
CA GLN A 109 3.72 9.71 4.86
C GLN A 109 3.76 10.02 6.36
N LYS A 110 4.68 10.88 6.83
CA LYS A 110 4.69 11.31 8.24
C LYS A 110 3.45 12.09 8.63
N PHE A 111 2.94 12.97 7.78
CA PHE A 111 1.74 13.76 8.07
C PHE A 111 0.49 12.89 8.22
N PHE A 112 0.35 11.85 7.39
CA PHE A 112 -0.71 10.84 7.56
C PHE A 112 -0.49 9.93 8.78
N MET A 113 0.76 9.56 9.09
CA MET A 113 1.08 8.76 10.29
C MET A 113 0.83 9.55 11.58
N GLU A 114 1.20 10.84 11.64
CA GLU A 114 1.03 11.69 12.83
C GLU A 114 -0.44 12.02 13.12
N ARG A 115 -1.31 12.16 12.10
CA ARG A 115 -2.75 12.37 12.33
C ARG A 115 -3.50 11.17 12.91
N ASN A 116 -2.99 9.95 12.70
CA ASN A 116 -3.60 8.71 13.20
C ASN A 116 -2.95 8.19 14.50
N TYR A 117 -1.87 8.82 14.99
CA TYR A 117 -1.14 8.37 16.19
C TYR A 117 -1.62 9.06 17.49
N GLN A 118 -2.90 8.93 17.81
CA GLN A 118 -3.47 9.16 19.15
C GLN A 118 -4.39 8.00 19.55
N VAL A 119 -3.89 6.76 19.42
CA VAL A 119 -4.41 5.60 20.15
C VAL A 119 -3.36 5.23 21.19
N GLU A 120 -3.74 5.28 22.47
CA GLU A 120 -2.85 4.86 23.55
C GLU A 120 -2.60 3.34 23.50
N ASP A 121 -1.43 2.94 23.99
CA ASP A 121 -0.80 1.63 23.77
C ASP A 121 -1.52 0.45 24.48
N GLU A 122 -1.14 -0.78 24.11
CA GLU A 122 -1.63 -2.08 24.65
C GLU A 122 -3.04 -2.57 24.22
N SER A 123 -3.29 -2.68 22.91
CA SER A 123 -4.07 -3.81 22.38
C SER A 123 -3.13 -4.88 21.81
N ASP A 124 -3.21 -6.11 22.33
CA ASP A 124 -2.54 -7.26 21.71
C ASP A 124 -3.11 -7.44 20.29
N PRO A 125 -2.30 -7.41 19.21
CA PRO A 125 -2.79 -7.67 17.84
C PRO A 125 -3.41 -9.07 17.70
N SER A 126 -3.17 -9.94 18.68
CA SER A 126 -3.70 -11.29 18.84
C SER A 126 -4.94 -11.33 19.76
N ALA A 127 -5.64 -10.21 19.99
CA ALA A 127 -6.93 -10.14 20.69
C ALA A 127 -7.98 -11.00 19.95
N GLN A 128 -7.95 -12.29 20.25
CA GLN A 128 -8.55 -13.33 19.45
C GLN A 128 -10.06 -13.28 19.64
N THR A 129 -10.76 -12.69 18.68
CA THR A 129 -12.22 -12.75 18.61
C THR A 129 -12.72 -14.19 18.69
N ASP A 130 -13.72 -14.41 19.55
CA ASP A 130 -14.46 -15.68 19.64
C ASP A 130 -15.34 -15.93 18.40
N ALA A 131 -15.47 -14.95 17.50
CA ALA A 131 -16.17 -15.12 16.23
C ALA A 131 -15.37 -16.03 15.29
N VAL A 132 -16.05 -17.06 14.77
CA VAL A 132 -15.46 -18.08 13.90
C VAL A 132 -16.09 -17.98 12.52
N LEU A 133 -15.26 -17.64 11.53
CA LEU A 133 -15.64 -17.72 10.11
C LEU A 133 -16.08 -19.13 9.75
N LYS A 134 -17.07 -19.25 8.85
CA LYS A 134 -17.54 -20.54 8.34
C LYS A 134 -16.40 -21.28 7.65
N GLU A 135 -16.15 -22.53 8.05
CA GLU A 135 -15.07 -23.36 7.49
C GLU A 135 -15.22 -23.64 5.97
N LYS A 136 -16.45 -23.58 5.46
CA LYS A 136 -16.79 -23.86 4.06
C LYS A 136 -17.40 -22.64 3.41
N GLY A 137 -17.04 -22.43 2.17
CA GLY A 137 -17.64 -21.43 1.27
C GLY A 137 -17.27 -21.75 -0.16
N ALA A 138 -17.31 -20.73 -1.02
CA ALA A 138 -16.81 -20.81 -2.39
C ALA A 138 -15.33 -20.41 -2.47
N PHE A 139 -14.67 -20.83 -3.55
CA PHE A 139 -13.46 -20.15 -3.99
C PHE A 139 -13.83 -18.77 -4.54
N TYR A 140 -13.09 -17.75 -4.12
CA TYR A 140 -13.21 -16.37 -4.61
C TYR A 140 -11.82 -15.80 -4.85
N GLU A 141 -11.65 -15.09 -5.96
CA GLU A 141 -10.47 -14.31 -6.27
C GLU A 141 -10.90 -12.99 -6.91
N ASN A 142 -10.30 -11.87 -6.47
CA ASN A 142 -10.50 -10.55 -7.07
C ASN A 142 -9.24 -9.68 -6.95
N GLN A 143 -9.12 -8.65 -7.79
CA GLN A 143 -8.01 -7.68 -7.76
C GLN A 143 -8.53 -6.31 -7.32
N LEU A 144 -8.02 -5.80 -6.20
CA LEU A 144 -8.41 -4.51 -5.65
C LEU A 144 -7.31 -3.47 -5.89
N VAL A 145 -7.73 -2.26 -6.24
CA VAL A 145 -6.90 -1.04 -6.28
C VAL A 145 -7.31 -0.10 -5.15
N GLN A 146 -6.75 1.13 -5.09
CA GLN A 146 -7.14 2.14 -4.10
C GLN A 146 -8.68 2.26 -3.99
N GLY A 147 -9.18 2.50 -2.79
CA GLY A 147 -10.61 2.62 -2.53
C GLY A 147 -10.99 2.01 -1.20
N GLU A 148 -12.29 2.12 -0.88
CA GLU A 148 -12.85 1.63 0.37
C GLU A 148 -13.91 0.56 0.08
N TYR A 149 -13.83 -0.58 0.77
CA TYR A 149 -14.57 -1.79 0.44
C TYR A 149 -15.19 -2.36 1.72
N VAL A 150 -16.52 -2.29 1.81
CA VAL A 150 -17.27 -2.97 2.87
C VAL A 150 -17.37 -4.47 2.57
N VAL A 151 -17.01 -5.30 3.54
CA VAL A 151 -17.13 -6.77 3.49
C VAL A 151 -18.61 -7.16 3.65
N GLY A 152 -19.05 -8.16 2.90
CA GLY A 152 -20.46 -8.48 2.67
C GLY A 152 -21.11 -7.67 1.53
N VAL A 153 -20.47 -6.60 1.04
CA VAL A 153 -20.97 -5.78 -0.09
C VAL A 153 -20.08 -5.89 -1.32
N HIS A 154 -18.77 -5.67 -1.16
CA HIS A 154 -17.80 -5.66 -2.28
C HIS A 154 -16.83 -6.86 -2.21
N ILE A 155 -16.59 -7.37 -1.00
CA ILE A 155 -15.74 -8.52 -0.71
C ILE A 155 -16.60 -9.49 0.11
N PRO A 156 -16.79 -10.77 -0.27
CA PRO A 156 -17.55 -11.72 0.55
C PRO A 156 -16.85 -12.01 1.88
N GLU A 157 -17.62 -12.32 2.94
CA GLU A 157 -17.05 -12.78 4.21
C GLU A 157 -16.18 -14.04 3.99
N GLY A 158 -15.03 -14.12 4.66
CA GLY A 158 -14.13 -15.26 4.52
C GLY A 158 -12.75 -15.03 5.11
N LYS A 159 -11.87 -16.04 4.97
CA LYS A 159 -10.45 -15.93 5.30
C LYS A 159 -9.66 -15.79 4.01
N TYR A 160 -8.74 -14.83 3.97
CA TYR A 160 -8.04 -14.40 2.77
C TYR A 160 -6.53 -14.56 2.88
N THR A 161 -5.93 -14.88 1.73
CA THR A 161 -4.53 -14.55 1.41
C THR A 161 -4.53 -13.37 0.46
N ILE A 162 -3.62 -12.43 0.68
CA ILE A 162 -3.57 -11.14 -0.03
C ILE A 162 -2.17 -10.96 -0.62
N GLU A 163 -2.06 -10.97 -1.95
CA GLU A 163 -0.80 -10.90 -2.69
C GLU A 163 -0.61 -9.54 -3.37
N LEU A 164 0.61 -9.00 -3.37
CA LEU A 164 0.98 -7.86 -4.21
C LEU A 164 1.06 -8.27 -5.68
N MET A 165 0.26 -7.64 -6.53
CA MET A 165 0.34 -7.80 -8.00
C MET A 165 1.27 -6.78 -8.64
N GLU A 166 1.16 -5.53 -8.22
CA GLU A 166 1.88 -4.40 -8.79
C GLU A 166 1.95 -3.24 -7.81
N GLY A 167 3.06 -2.49 -7.87
CA GLY A 167 3.16 -1.16 -7.29
C GLY A 167 3.62 -1.13 -5.83
N TYR A 168 3.14 -0.11 -5.12
CA TYR A 168 3.45 0.13 -3.71
C TYR A 168 2.28 0.84 -3.04
N GLY A 169 1.83 0.30 -1.92
CA GLY A 169 0.68 0.83 -1.19
C GLY A 169 0.42 0.07 0.10
N GLY A 170 -0.60 0.54 0.82
CA GLY A 170 -1.02 -0.06 2.09
C GLY A 170 -2.38 -0.73 1.97
N MET A 171 -2.68 -1.60 2.92
CA MET A 171 -4.02 -2.09 3.20
C MET A 171 -4.31 -1.83 4.68
N GLN A 172 -5.51 -1.33 4.95
CA GLN A 172 -6.09 -1.30 6.29
C GLN A 172 -7.34 -2.20 6.32
N VAL A 173 -7.51 -2.98 7.37
CA VAL A 173 -8.77 -3.64 7.73
C VAL A 173 -9.20 -3.10 9.09
N LEU A 174 -10.44 -2.63 9.19
CA LEU A 174 -11.05 -2.15 10.42
C LEU A 174 -12.37 -2.90 10.66
N ASP A 175 -12.44 -3.59 11.79
CA ASP A 175 -13.64 -4.26 12.28
C ASP A 175 -13.73 -4.05 13.80
N MET A 176 -14.60 -3.11 14.21
CA MET A 176 -14.79 -2.76 15.61
C MET A 176 -15.66 -3.79 16.37
N GLU A 177 -16.48 -4.58 15.67
CA GLU A 177 -17.31 -5.61 16.30
C GLU A 177 -16.46 -6.82 16.71
N HIS A 178 -15.52 -7.21 15.83
CA HIS A 178 -14.62 -8.33 16.05
C HIS A 178 -13.23 -7.92 16.58
N ASN A 179 -13.01 -6.63 16.88
CA ASN A 179 -11.72 -6.08 17.36
C ASN A 179 -10.53 -6.39 16.42
N ILE A 180 -10.75 -6.39 15.10
CA ILE A 180 -9.70 -6.62 14.10
C ILE A 180 -9.20 -5.28 13.59
N TYR A 181 -7.90 -5.07 13.75
CA TYR A 181 -7.16 -3.97 13.12
C TYR A 181 -5.94 -4.56 12.41
N VAL A 182 -5.99 -4.61 11.07
CA VAL A 182 -4.84 -5.02 10.25
C VAL A 182 -4.34 -3.80 9.50
N TYR A 183 -3.03 -3.59 9.49
CA TYR A 183 -2.41 -2.50 8.73
C TYR A 183 -1.07 -2.96 8.15
N GLU A 184 -1.02 -3.13 6.84
CA GLU A 184 0.11 -3.74 6.14
C GLU A 184 0.55 -2.91 4.94
N PHE A 185 1.86 -2.88 4.68
CA PHE A 185 2.45 -2.19 3.52
C PHE A 185 3.09 -3.17 2.54
N PHE A 186 2.69 -3.08 1.27
CA PHE A 186 3.10 -4.00 0.23
C PHE A 186 4.15 -3.37 -0.70
N SER A 187 5.26 -4.08 -0.94
CA SER A 187 6.35 -3.65 -1.84
C SER A 187 7.18 -4.84 -2.35
N GLU A 188 7.53 -4.86 -3.63
CA GLU A 188 8.62 -5.72 -4.13
C GLU A 188 10.02 -5.25 -3.66
N LYS A 189 10.14 -3.96 -3.31
CA LYS A 189 11.43 -3.35 -2.95
C LYS A 189 11.70 -3.52 -1.47
N TYR A 190 12.56 -4.49 -1.15
CA TYR A 190 13.17 -4.58 0.18
C TYR A 190 14.13 -3.41 0.41
N GLU A 191 13.77 -2.49 1.31
CA GLU A 191 14.69 -1.51 1.88
C GLU A 191 15.13 -1.97 3.28
N ALA A 192 16.42 -1.79 3.61
CA ALA A 192 16.97 -2.35 4.84
C ALA A 192 16.46 -1.57 6.07
N GLY A 193 15.57 -2.18 6.84
CA GLY A 193 14.89 -1.56 7.98
C GLY A 193 13.47 -1.06 7.68
N THR A 194 12.87 -1.50 6.57
CA THR A 194 11.43 -1.35 6.29
C THR A 194 10.75 -2.70 6.33
N ASP A 195 9.64 -2.80 7.05
CA ASP A 195 8.80 -3.99 7.12
C ASP A 195 7.75 -3.92 6.00
N PHE A 196 8.17 -4.24 4.78
CA PHE A 196 7.28 -4.41 3.63
C PHE A 196 7.09 -5.89 3.31
N ILE A 197 5.86 -6.26 2.94
CA ILE A 197 5.50 -7.62 2.55
C ILE A 197 5.12 -7.69 1.06
N THR A 198 5.09 -8.90 0.51
CA THR A 198 4.47 -9.18 -0.80
C THR A 198 3.22 -10.04 -0.68
N GLU A 199 2.95 -10.58 0.51
CA GLU A 199 1.90 -11.56 0.80
C GLU A 199 1.49 -11.44 2.26
N CYS A 200 0.19 -11.47 2.55
CA CYS A 200 -0.39 -11.51 3.89
C CYS A 200 -1.38 -12.69 3.97
N GLU A 201 -1.22 -13.59 4.95
CA GLU A 201 -2.07 -14.79 5.15
C GLU A 201 -2.95 -14.66 6.40
N ASP A 202 -4.02 -15.48 6.48
CA ASP A 202 -5.00 -15.52 7.60
C ASP A 202 -5.68 -14.16 7.88
N VAL A 203 -5.88 -13.35 6.84
CA VAL A 203 -6.65 -12.11 6.95
C VAL A 203 -8.14 -12.45 7.04
N ARG A 204 -8.74 -12.24 8.20
CA ARG A 204 -10.14 -12.58 8.47
C ARG A 204 -11.03 -11.38 8.21
N LEU A 205 -11.96 -11.53 7.28
CA LEU A 205 -12.88 -10.49 6.85
C LEU A 205 -14.31 -10.94 7.18
N PHE A 206 -14.90 -10.37 8.23
CA PHE A 206 -16.30 -10.57 8.60
C PHE A 206 -17.21 -9.54 7.91
N ALA A 207 -18.46 -9.89 7.64
CA ALA A 207 -19.41 -8.96 7.05
C ALA A 207 -19.58 -7.70 7.93
N GLY A 208 -19.56 -6.52 7.30
CA GLY A 208 -19.58 -5.21 7.99
C GLY A 208 -18.20 -4.58 8.23
N ALA A 209 -17.11 -5.34 8.17
CA ALA A 209 -15.75 -4.79 8.23
C ALA A 209 -15.43 -3.89 7.02
N THR A 210 -14.57 -2.89 7.22
CA THR A 210 -14.05 -2.03 6.15
C THR A 210 -12.63 -2.44 5.78
N VAL A 211 -12.40 -2.66 4.49
CA VAL A 211 -11.06 -2.80 3.89
C VAL A 211 -10.76 -1.53 3.09
N LYS A 212 -9.69 -0.80 3.43
CA LYS A 212 -9.23 0.36 2.67
C LYS A 212 -7.88 0.06 2.02
N ILE A 213 -7.83 0.19 0.70
CA ILE A 213 -6.59 0.10 -0.07
C ILE A 213 -6.03 1.51 -0.23
N LEU A 214 -4.77 1.69 0.13
CA LEU A 214 -4.07 2.96 0.24
C LEU A 214 -2.99 3.07 -0.84
N SER A 215 -2.84 4.26 -1.44
CA SER A 215 -1.97 4.56 -2.59
C SER A 215 -2.56 4.22 -3.97
N SER A 216 -2.59 5.21 -4.85
CA SER A 216 -2.91 5.03 -6.27
C SER A 216 -1.79 4.26 -6.96
N GLY A 217 -2.12 3.19 -7.68
CA GLY A 217 -1.13 2.38 -8.39
C GLY A 217 -0.63 1.16 -7.63
N VAL A 218 -1.13 0.87 -6.43
CA VAL A 218 -1.06 -0.49 -5.86
C VAL A 218 -2.20 -1.35 -6.41
N ARG A 219 -1.92 -2.62 -6.67
CA ARG A 219 -2.92 -3.63 -7.03
C ARG A 219 -2.67 -4.87 -6.19
N LEU A 220 -3.66 -5.29 -5.42
CA LEU A 220 -3.60 -6.44 -4.52
C LEU A 220 -4.58 -7.52 -4.97
N ARG A 221 -4.17 -8.78 -4.98
CA ARG A 221 -5.05 -9.92 -5.23
C ARG A 221 -5.58 -10.45 -3.90
N PHE A 222 -6.89 -10.57 -3.77
CA PHE A 222 -7.56 -11.14 -2.62
C PHE A 222 -8.10 -12.51 -3.00
N SER A 223 -7.60 -13.58 -2.37
CA SER A 223 -7.98 -14.96 -2.66
C SER A 223 -8.47 -15.68 -1.40
N SER A 224 -9.61 -16.38 -1.50
CA SER A 224 -10.21 -17.15 -0.41
C SER A 224 -10.76 -18.49 -0.89
N GLU A 225 -10.67 -19.53 -0.06
CA GLU A 225 -11.29 -20.85 -0.29
C GLU A 225 -12.64 -21.03 0.45
N ASN A 226 -13.01 -20.08 1.32
CA ASN A 226 -14.21 -20.16 2.16
C ASN A 226 -15.09 -18.91 2.09
N ALA A 227 -15.14 -18.25 0.92
CA ALA A 227 -15.91 -17.04 0.71
C ALA A 227 -17.43 -17.27 0.73
N GLN A 228 -18.18 -16.46 1.48
CA GLN A 228 -19.63 -16.52 1.63
C GLN A 228 -20.34 -15.67 0.55
N ILE A 229 -20.16 -16.03 -0.73
CA ILE A 229 -20.69 -15.25 -1.87
C ILE A 229 -22.23 -15.14 -1.86
N GLU A 230 -22.92 -16.20 -1.44
CA GLU A 230 -24.40 -16.23 -1.40
C GLU A 230 -25.01 -15.33 -0.30
N GLU A 231 -24.18 -14.80 0.60
CA GLU A 231 -24.60 -13.98 1.74
C GLU A 231 -24.33 -12.48 1.53
N MET A 232 -23.85 -12.10 0.34
CA MET A 232 -23.60 -10.70 -0.01
C MET A 232 -24.90 -9.90 -0.15
N THR A 233 -24.91 -8.69 0.41
CA THR A 233 -26.10 -7.84 0.56
C THR A 233 -26.07 -6.55 -0.28
N GLY A 234 -24.98 -6.31 -1.01
CA GLY A 234 -24.81 -5.11 -1.83
C GLY A 234 -25.91 -4.94 -2.88
N ILE A 235 -26.38 -3.70 -3.04
CA ILE A 235 -27.41 -3.36 -4.03
C ILE A 235 -26.76 -2.88 -5.34
N LYS A 236 -27.45 -3.11 -6.46
CA LYS A 236 -27.00 -2.57 -7.74
C LYS A 236 -27.15 -1.04 -7.73
N ASN A 237 -26.12 -0.34 -8.19
CA ASN A 237 -26.17 1.11 -8.37
C ASN A 237 -27.28 1.52 -9.36
N PRO A 238 -28.18 2.47 -9.00
CA PRO A 238 -29.24 2.94 -9.90
C PRO A 238 -28.69 3.77 -11.07
N LEU A 239 -27.48 4.34 -10.95
CA LEU A 239 -26.90 5.23 -11.95
C LEU A 239 -26.22 4.45 -13.09
N THR A 240 -26.39 4.95 -14.31
CA THR A 240 -25.74 4.42 -15.53
C THR A 240 -24.83 5.42 -16.23
N GLU A 241 -25.02 6.72 -15.96
CA GLU A 241 -24.32 7.79 -16.67
C GLU A 241 -22.93 8.07 -16.09
N GLN A 242 -21.98 8.32 -16.99
CA GLN A 242 -20.57 8.57 -16.65
C GLN A 242 -20.31 10.08 -16.63
N VAL A 243 -19.48 10.53 -15.69
CA VAL A 243 -19.12 11.94 -15.53
C VAL A 243 -17.70 12.16 -16.01
N HIS A 244 -17.49 13.05 -16.98
CA HIS A 244 -16.16 13.41 -17.48
C HIS A 244 -15.72 14.75 -16.90
N LEU A 245 -14.48 14.83 -16.41
CA LEU A 245 -13.88 16.06 -15.89
C LEU A 245 -12.56 16.36 -16.60
N LYS A 246 -12.43 17.55 -17.14
CA LYS A 246 -11.18 18.03 -17.72
C LYS A 246 -10.22 18.52 -16.64
N ALA A 247 -8.93 18.54 -16.95
CA ALA A 247 -7.93 19.15 -16.09
C ALA A 247 -8.27 20.63 -15.80
N GLY A 248 -8.44 20.96 -14.52
CA GLY A 248 -8.83 22.29 -14.03
C GLY A 248 -10.33 22.49 -13.82
N GLU A 249 -11.18 21.51 -14.11
CA GLU A 249 -12.64 21.61 -14.01
C GLU A 249 -13.15 21.26 -12.61
N LYS A 250 -14.14 22.03 -12.13
CA LYS A 250 -14.86 21.78 -10.87
C LYS A 250 -16.34 21.55 -11.17
N LEU A 251 -16.90 20.44 -10.67
CA LEU A 251 -18.32 20.09 -10.78
C LEU A 251 -18.92 19.86 -9.39
N ARG A 252 -20.26 19.93 -9.28
CA ARG A 252 -21.03 19.72 -8.06
C ARG A 252 -22.10 18.62 -8.22
N ALA A 253 -22.11 17.67 -7.31
CA ALA A 253 -23.15 16.63 -7.22
C ALA A 253 -24.53 17.23 -6.90
N GLY A 254 -25.59 16.66 -7.48
CA GLY A 254 -26.96 17.18 -7.42
C GLY A 254 -27.21 18.42 -8.29
N LYS A 255 -26.24 18.86 -9.09
CA LYS A 255 -26.35 20.06 -9.94
C LYS A 255 -25.74 19.88 -11.33
N ASP A 256 -24.46 19.51 -11.38
CA ASP A 256 -23.71 19.34 -12.62
C ASP A 256 -23.61 17.84 -13.01
N PHE A 257 -23.81 16.94 -12.05
CA PHE A 257 -24.00 15.49 -12.19
C PHE A 257 -24.81 14.94 -10.99
N GLU A 258 -25.33 13.71 -11.07
CA GLU A 258 -26.09 13.08 -9.98
C GLU A 258 -25.21 12.75 -8.76
N ALA A 259 -25.78 12.77 -7.55
CA ALA A 259 -25.10 12.22 -6.37
C ALA A 259 -25.06 10.69 -6.45
N GLY A 260 -23.95 10.07 -6.03
CA GLY A 260 -23.75 8.63 -6.27
C GLY A 260 -22.42 8.06 -5.81
N VAL A 261 -22.24 6.76 -6.00
CA VAL A 261 -20.97 6.06 -5.79
C VAL A 261 -20.30 5.75 -7.13
N TYR A 262 -19.01 6.11 -7.25
CA TYR A 262 -18.28 6.07 -8.51
C TYR A 262 -16.88 5.46 -8.39
N ASN A 263 -16.47 4.78 -9.45
CA ASN A 263 -15.09 4.38 -9.73
C ASN A 263 -14.40 5.44 -10.61
N LEU A 264 -13.17 5.79 -10.26
CA LEU A 264 -12.35 6.81 -10.91
C LEU A 264 -11.40 6.19 -11.94
N TYR A 265 -11.48 6.70 -13.18
CA TYR A 265 -10.63 6.30 -14.30
C TYR A 265 -9.80 7.48 -14.81
N TYR A 266 -8.56 7.20 -15.19
CA TYR A 266 -7.68 8.12 -15.91
C TYR A 266 -8.19 8.37 -17.34
N GLU A 267 -8.25 9.65 -17.76
CA GLU A 267 -8.49 10.09 -19.14
C GLU A 267 -7.44 11.13 -19.59
N GLY A 268 -6.21 11.02 -19.09
CA GLY A 268 -5.10 11.81 -19.61
C GLY A 268 -4.80 11.50 -21.07
N THR A 269 -4.29 12.49 -21.79
CA THR A 269 -4.13 12.46 -23.26
C THR A 269 -2.68 12.62 -23.71
N LYS A 270 -1.76 12.74 -22.75
CA LYS A 270 -0.33 12.89 -22.98
C LYS A 270 0.43 11.83 -22.21
N GLU A 271 1.50 11.31 -22.81
CA GLU A 271 2.44 10.41 -22.15
C GLU A 271 2.97 11.05 -20.85
N SER A 272 2.94 10.30 -19.75
CA SER A 272 3.32 10.78 -18.41
C SER A 272 2.51 11.99 -17.89
N GLU A 273 1.26 12.17 -18.34
CA GLU A 273 0.35 13.13 -17.71
C GLU A 273 -0.01 12.65 -16.30
N TYR A 274 0.10 13.54 -15.31
CA TYR A 274 -0.17 13.25 -13.92
C TYR A 274 -0.95 14.39 -13.27
N GLY A 275 -1.64 14.08 -12.19
CA GLY A 275 -2.54 15.00 -11.53
C GLY A 275 -3.12 14.46 -10.25
N THR A 276 -4.18 15.12 -9.80
CA THR A 276 -4.95 14.72 -8.61
C THR A 276 -6.44 14.89 -8.87
N PHE A 277 -7.23 13.90 -8.47
CA PHE A 277 -8.66 14.04 -8.28
C PHE A 277 -8.94 14.26 -6.80
N ALA A 278 -9.73 15.27 -6.46
CA ALA A 278 -10.07 15.62 -5.08
C ALA A 278 -11.57 15.90 -4.96
N TRP A 279 -12.15 15.58 -3.81
CA TRP A 279 -13.56 15.88 -3.53
C TRP A 279 -13.74 16.51 -2.15
N LEU A 280 -14.72 17.41 -2.05
CA LEU A 280 -15.10 18.10 -0.82
C LEU A 280 -16.59 17.87 -0.58
N VAL A 281 -16.89 16.96 0.34
CA VAL A 281 -18.22 16.74 0.92
C VAL A 281 -18.48 17.85 1.96
N PRO A 282 -19.65 18.52 1.95
CA PRO A 282 -20.00 19.52 2.95
C PRO A 282 -19.82 19.01 4.39
N GLY A 283 -19.40 19.87 5.31
CA GLY A 283 -19.18 19.54 6.73
C GLY A 283 -17.87 18.82 7.06
N THR A 284 -17.30 18.04 6.13
CA THR A 284 -16.11 17.19 6.40
C THR A 284 -14.79 17.96 6.55
N VAL A 285 -14.72 19.22 6.13
CA VAL A 285 -13.52 20.07 6.20
C VAL A 285 -13.93 21.50 6.58
N THR A 286 -13.22 22.11 7.53
CA THR A 286 -13.50 23.49 7.97
C THR A 286 -13.14 24.52 6.90
N GLU A 287 -13.82 25.67 6.94
CA GLU A 287 -13.56 26.78 6.03
C GLU A 287 -12.15 27.37 6.19
N GLU A 288 -11.58 27.27 7.38
CA GLU A 288 -10.22 27.66 7.74
C GLU A 288 -9.22 26.70 7.10
N ALA A 289 -9.38 25.40 7.31
CA ALA A 289 -8.51 24.38 6.73
C ALA A 289 -8.52 24.43 5.19
N ARG A 290 -9.69 24.66 4.59
CA ARG A 290 -9.85 24.85 3.14
C ARG A 290 -9.09 26.08 2.61
N LYS A 291 -9.04 27.19 3.35
CA LYS A 291 -8.35 28.42 2.94
C LYS A 291 -6.85 28.37 3.18
N GLU A 292 -6.41 27.73 4.26
CA GLU A 292 -5.01 27.70 4.69
C GLU A 292 -4.22 26.58 3.99
N TYR A 293 -4.83 25.41 3.80
CA TYR A 293 -4.15 24.20 3.31
C TYR A 293 -4.66 23.69 1.94
N ASP A 294 -5.63 24.35 1.30
CA ASP A 294 -6.38 23.82 0.13
C ASP A 294 -6.91 22.40 0.42
N ALA A 295 -7.49 22.23 1.61
CA ALA A 295 -7.95 20.94 2.12
C ALA A 295 -9.25 20.45 1.44
N TYR A 296 -9.30 19.15 1.21
CA TYR A 296 -10.41 18.37 0.64
C TYR A 296 -10.72 17.19 1.56
N THR A 297 -11.89 16.54 1.37
CA THR A 297 -12.27 15.34 2.13
C THR A 297 -11.24 14.23 1.90
N GLU A 298 -10.90 13.98 0.64
CA GLU A 298 -9.82 13.07 0.24
C GLU A 298 -9.23 13.51 -1.12
N VAL A 299 -8.00 13.06 -1.40
CA VAL A 299 -7.26 13.36 -2.63
C VAL A 299 -6.61 12.08 -3.15
N VAL A 300 -6.91 11.74 -4.40
CA VAL A 300 -6.32 10.60 -5.13
C VAL A 300 -5.33 11.14 -6.15
N PHE A 301 -4.12 10.59 -6.18
CA PHE A 301 -3.18 10.85 -7.28
C PHE A 301 -3.60 10.05 -8.52
N VAL A 302 -3.49 10.67 -9.69
CA VAL A 302 -3.98 10.10 -10.95
C VAL A 302 -2.93 10.30 -12.03
N GLU A 303 -2.51 9.22 -12.68
CA GLU A 303 -1.38 9.21 -13.60
C GLU A 303 -1.50 8.11 -14.67
N ASP A 304 -0.61 8.12 -15.66
CA ASP A 304 -0.53 7.12 -16.73
C ASP A 304 0.06 5.78 -16.24
N ARG A 305 -0.57 5.18 -15.22
CA ARG A 305 -0.29 3.83 -14.70
C ARG A 305 -1.59 3.01 -14.65
N LEU A 306 -1.47 1.69 -14.44
CA LEU A 306 -2.61 0.75 -14.44
C LEU A 306 -3.34 0.61 -15.80
N SER A 307 -2.60 0.72 -16.92
CA SER A 307 -3.15 0.53 -18.27
C SER A 307 -3.76 -0.86 -18.51
N GLU A 308 -3.28 -1.89 -17.79
CA GLU A 308 -3.84 -3.25 -17.84
C GLU A 308 -5.28 -3.36 -17.32
N VAL A 309 -5.68 -2.50 -16.37
CA VAL A 309 -7.05 -2.41 -15.84
C VAL A 309 -7.82 -1.20 -16.39
N GLY A 310 -7.44 -0.75 -17.60
CA GLY A 310 -8.13 0.32 -18.31
C GLY A 310 -8.04 1.71 -17.64
N GLY A 311 -7.04 1.93 -16.79
CA GLY A 311 -6.83 3.20 -16.09
C GLY A 311 -7.68 3.39 -14.82
N LEU A 312 -8.30 2.33 -14.29
CA LEU A 312 -8.98 2.36 -12.99
C LEU A 312 -8.00 2.71 -11.86
N HIS A 313 -8.24 3.82 -11.17
CA HIS A 313 -7.36 4.36 -10.12
C HIS A 313 -7.91 4.20 -8.71
N CYS A 314 -9.21 4.45 -8.51
CA CYS A 314 -9.85 4.37 -7.20
C CYS A 314 -11.29 3.83 -7.33
N CYS A 315 -11.71 2.95 -6.43
CA CYS A 315 -13.06 2.40 -6.41
C CYS A 315 -13.92 3.00 -5.29
N ASN A 316 -15.24 2.93 -5.50
CA ASN A 316 -16.28 3.17 -4.49
C ASN A 316 -16.23 4.58 -3.85
N ILE A 317 -15.89 5.61 -4.61
CA ILE A 317 -15.91 7.00 -4.15
C ILE A 317 -17.37 7.43 -3.96
N VAL A 318 -17.78 7.63 -2.71
CA VAL A 318 -19.13 8.11 -2.35
C VAL A 318 -19.18 9.64 -2.50
N LEU A 319 -20.09 10.14 -3.33
CA LEU A 319 -20.27 11.57 -3.62
C LEU A 319 -21.72 11.98 -3.31
N PRO A 320 -22.05 12.36 -2.06
CA PRO A 320 -23.37 12.88 -1.68
C PRO A 320 -23.74 14.18 -2.41
N GLU A 321 -24.99 14.62 -2.29
CA GLU A 321 -25.42 15.94 -2.79
C GLU A 321 -24.51 17.08 -2.32
N ASP A 322 -24.41 18.13 -3.14
CA ASP A 322 -23.56 19.30 -2.92
C ASP A 322 -22.03 19.06 -2.83
N THR A 323 -21.57 17.81 -2.93
CA THR A 323 -20.15 17.45 -3.02
C THR A 323 -19.48 18.14 -4.22
N VAL A 324 -18.37 18.82 -3.98
CA VAL A 324 -17.57 19.47 -5.04
C VAL A 324 -16.40 18.58 -5.41
N ILE A 325 -16.34 18.19 -6.67
CA ILE A 325 -15.21 17.42 -7.23
C ILE A 325 -14.32 18.32 -8.09
N TYR A 326 -13.01 18.05 -8.08
CA TYR A 326 -12.00 18.82 -8.79
C TYR A 326 -10.92 17.90 -9.36
N SER A 327 -10.63 18.02 -10.66
CA SER A 327 -9.45 17.40 -11.26
C SER A 327 -8.37 18.45 -11.56
N LYS A 328 -7.13 18.18 -11.18
CA LYS A 328 -5.96 19.05 -11.40
C LYS A 328 -4.92 18.31 -12.22
N GLY A 329 -4.42 18.94 -13.28
CA GLY A 329 -3.32 18.39 -14.12
C GLY A 329 -3.76 17.36 -15.18
N VAL A 330 -4.76 16.54 -14.89
CA VAL A 330 -5.18 15.40 -15.74
C VAL A 330 -6.70 15.39 -16.00
N GLY A 331 -7.14 14.79 -17.10
CA GLY A 331 -8.55 14.47 -17.34
C GLY A 331 -8.95 13.17 -16.64
N VAL A 332 -10.17 13.08 -16.11
CA VAL A 332 -10.66 11.88 -15.44
C VAL A 332 -12.12 11.59 -15.79
N ARG A 333 -12.53 10.34 -15.57
CA ARG A 333 -13.90 9.89 -15.72
C ARG A 333 -14.37 9.13 -14.49
N LEU A 334 -15.55 9.48 -14.01
CA LEU A 334 -16.28 8.76 -12.99
C LEU A 334 -17.28 7.82 -13.68
N VAL A 335 -17.23 6.54 -13.31
CA VAL A 335 -18.18 5.52 -13.77
C VAL A 335 -18.94 5.02 -12.54
N PRO A 336 -20.27 4.93 -12.55
CA PRO A 336 -21.02 4.34 -11.44
C PRO A 336 -20.44 2.98 -11.03
N SER A 337 -20.12 2.80 -9.75
CA SER A 337 -19.67 1.50 -9.22
C SER A 337 -20.78 0.47 -9.39
N GLU A 338 -20.48 -0.79 -9.75
CA GLU A 338 -21.53 -1.78 -10.10
C GLU A 338 -22.46 -2.12 -8.93
N VAL A 339 -21.88 -2.20 -7.74
CA VAL A 339 -22.54 -2.54 -6.47
C VAL A 339 -22.21 -1.45 -5.45
N ILE A 340 -23.18 -1.12 -4.60
CA ILE A 340 -23.07 -0.09 -3.56
C ILE A 340 -23.66 -0.59 -2.23
N VAL A 341 -23.31 0.07 -1.13
CA VAL A 341 -23.84 -0.22 0.22
C VAL A 341 -25.28 0.28 0.37
N SER A 342 -25.54 1.53 -0.05
CA SER A 342 -26.81 2.23 0.13
C SER A 342 -26.93 3.38 -0.87
N GLU A 343 -28.16 3.84 -1.13
CA GLU A 343 -28.44 5.13 -1.80
C GLU A 343 -28.41 6.31 -0.81
N ASP A 344 -28.37 6.05 0.49
CA ASP A 344 -28.06 7.06 1.51
C ASP A 344 -26.54 7.33 1.54
N TYR A 345 -26.10 8.17 0.60
CA TYR A 345 -24.68 8.51 0.45
C TYR A 345 -24.15 9.35 1.61
N ALA A 346 -25.00 10.11 2.30
CA ALA A 346 -24.59 10.99 3.40
C ALA A 346 -24.09 10.19 4.60
N SER A 347 -24.73 9.05 4.90
CA SER A 347 -24.36 8.15 6.01
C SER A 347 -22.89 7.69 6.00
N ALA A 348 -22.23 7.67 4.83
CA ALA A 348 -20.81 7.35 4.70
C ALA A 348 -19.87 8.37 5.39
N TYR A 349 -20.37 9.56 5.74
CA TYR A 349 -19.60 10.66 6.33
C TYR A 349 -20.07 11.07 7.73
N GLU A 350 -21.10 10.43 8.28
CA GLU A 350 -21.69 10.78 9.59
C GLU A 350 -20.78 10.46 10.79
N TYR A 351 -19.73 9.66 10.60
CA TYR A 351 -18.72 9.34 11.62
C TYR A 351 -17.78 10.51 12.01
N ILE A 352 -17.96 11.70 11.43
CA ILE A 352 -17.06 12.86 11.63
C ILE A 352 -17.52 13.75 12.80
N ASP A 353 -18.75 13.59 13.31
CA ASP A 353 -19.34 14.50 14.30
C ASP A 353 -19.30 13.95 15.74
N THR A 354 -18.08 13.77 16.29
CA THR A 354 -17.86 13.56 17.73
C THR A 354 -16.71 14.43 18.26
N GLU A 355 -16.98 15.73 18.47
CA GLU A 355 -16.64 16.50 19.69
C GLU A 355 -17.03 17.99 19.51
N GLU A 356 -18.06 18.45 20.25
CA GLU A 356 -18.32 19.88 20.57
C GLU A 356 -17.52 20.33 21.81
#